data_AF-A0A6A6ETJ7-F1
#
_entry.id   AF-A0A6A6ETJ7-F1
#
_cell.length_a   1.000
_cell.length_b   1.000
_cell.length_c   1.000
_cell.angle_alpha   90.00
_cell.angle_beta   90.00
_cell.angle_gamma   90.00
#
_symmetry.space_group_name_H-M   'P 1'
#
loop_
_entity.id
_entity.type
_entity.pdbx_description
1 polymer ?
#
loop_
_entity_poly.entity_id
_entity_poly.type
_entity_poly.pdbx_seq_one_letter_code
_entity_poly.pdbx_strand_id
1 'polypeptide(L)'
;MAPMENRTPSTSPEKAADERSANVYSQPPPQFALRTRHTSSKSLSQMAQHMPASELSLDQFVSLTLQLGAAQNEISHLKDINKELKERIKELEVALSEEKNKVQAARAPVSNPTASLPLGSSTPSRRNGFVPTTPSSKPTPGSGGFTRRRHGRTETPDQRSLAAMLGPQFTLGMLPQDDRGLLNDFFDAIKSWADYWTLKPATLPPEVEVALVRLPTVKAFLRNTQNRQPIVADLDLRSALVASIVSRDIAYYGMCDHFLYNSGHPGAGACDDLFSQYNNLATGNVEEKQRLLSQQKTLYTTIKNETSHREWRAEIAWKRSGHLIGDLGPILESQPALNRHNTLNDLFIKGYRVGFRMRMETSKWQMAWPLDGDDFDFELMVNQSHDLCGDALRTLSRIQEYPGNFTVRFGKSPTIIKSDFSTGVEVRTVIHKAMVYLEEKQQFIGVERRRRGTTVGANNNSLSGAGIISA
;
A
#
# COMPACT_ATOMS: atom_id res chain seq x y z
N MET A 1 -69.50 6.40 -20.66
CA MET A 1 -69.32 7.81 -20.26
C MET A 1 -68.52 7.82 -18.96
N ALA A 2 -67.27 8.31 -19.04
CA ALA A 2 -66.31 8.76 -18.01
C ALA A 2 -66.08 7.95 -16.69
N PRO A 3 -64.90 8.04 -16.06
CA PRO A 3 -63.55 8.44 -16.52
C PRO A 3 -62.50 7.31 -16.28
N MET A 4 -61.49 7.08 -17.13
CA MET A 4 -60.24 7.83 -17.32
C MET A 4 -59.46 8.13 -16.02
N GLU A 5 -58.66 7.16 -15.56
CA GLU A 5 -57.56 7.39 -14.63
C GLU A 5 -56.24 7.60 -15.41
N ASN A 6 -55.73 8.83 -15.32
CA ASN A 6 -54.39 9.22 -15.74
C ASN A 6 -53.35 8.60 -14.79
N ARG A 7 -52.52 7.69 -15.28
CA ARG A 7 -51.25 7.34 -14.64
C ARG A 7 -50.10 7.97 -15.41
N THR A 8 -49.51 9.00 -14.83
CA THR A 8 -48.23 9.57 -15.22
C THR A 8 -47.06 8.69 -14.75
N PRO A 9 -45.88 8.79 -15.39
CA PRO A 9 -44.84 7.78 -15.29
C PRO A 9 -43.78 8.06 -14.20
N SER A 10 -43.32 6.96 -13.60
CA SER A 10 -41.91 6.66 -13.31
C SER A 10 -41.00 7.81 -12.86
N THR A 11 -40.95 8.06 -11.55
CA THR A 11 -39.80 8.71 -10.90
C THR A 11 -38.71 7.68 -10.61
N SER A 12 -37.49 7.99 -11.06
CA SER A 12 -36.25 7.23 -10.94
C SER A 12 -35.89 6.81 -9.50
N PRO A 13 -35.30 5.63 -9.27
CA PRO A 13 -34.69 5.29 -7.99
C PRO A 13 -33.23 5.76 -7.98
N GLU A 14 -32.98 7.03 -7.62
CA GLU A 14 -31.62 7.58 -7.48
C GLU A 14 -31.25 7.91 -6.02
N LYS A 15 -31.84 7.21 -5.04
CA LYS A 15 -31.54 7.45 -3.61
C LYS A 15 -31.57 6.18 -2.74
N ALA A 16 -30.69 5.22 -3.03
CA ALA A 16 -30.47 4.07 -2.15
C ALA A 16 -29.02 3.53 -2.13
N ALA A 17 -28.03 4.36 -2.47
CA ALA A 17 -26.62 3.95 -2.50
C ALA A 17 -25.76 4.49 -1.34
N ASP A 18 -26.32 5.28 -0.41
CA ASP A 18 -25.52 6.04 0.57
C ASP A 18 -25.49 5.51 2.02
N GLU A 19 -26.00 4.31 2.30
CA GLU A 19 -25.96 3.76 3.67
C GLU A 19 -25.34 2.36 3.81
N ARG A 20 -24.78 1.79 2.74
CA ARG A 20 -23.84 0.67 2.88
C ARG A 20 -22.45 1.23 3.18
N SER A 21 -22.31 1.61 4.44
CA SER A 21 -21.04 1.85 5.12
C SER A 21 -19.92 0.98 4.54
N ALA A 22 -18.75 1.60 4.31
CA ALA A 22 -17.46 0.96 4.06
C ALA A 22 -16.97 0.08 5.24
N ASN A 23 -17.90 -0.54 5.97
CA ASN A 23 -17.73 -1.61 6.93
C ASN A 23 -18.29 -2.90 6.28
N VAL A 24 -17.74 -3.32 5.15
CA VAL A 24 -17.85 -4.75 4.81
C VAL A 24 -16.91 -5.45 5.77
N TYR A 25 -17.50 -6.17 6.73
CA TYR A 25 -16.83 -7.04 7.69
C TYR A 25 -15.70 -7.84 7.03
N SER A 26 -14.46 -7.39 7.15
CA SER A 26 -13.38 -8.32 7.40
C SER A 26 -13.49 -8.68 8.87
N GLN A 27 -13.64 -9.97 9.18
CA GLN A 27 -13.40 -10.43 10.54
C GLN A 27 -12.08 -9.84 11.05
N PRO A 28 -11.96 -9.49 12.34
CA PRO A 28 -10.67 -9.12 12.89
C PRO A 28 -9.66 -10.22 12.51
N PRO A 29 -8.46 -9.85 12.04
CA PRO A 29 -7.46 -10.84 11.71
C PRO A 29 -7.27 -11.76 12.93
N PRO A 30 -7.17 -13.09 12.75
CA PRO A 30 -6.84 -13.98 13.86
C PRO A 30 -5.54 -13.46 14.49
N GLN A 31 -5.55 -13.30 15.82
CA GLN A 31 -4.37 -12.86 16.57
C GLN A 31 -3.22 -13.83 16.30
N PHE A 32 -2.18 -13.37 15.62
CA PHE A 32 -0.98 -14.16 15.40
C PHE A 32 -0.03 -14.00 16.59
N ALA A 33 0.30 -15.11 17.23
CA ALA A 33 1.45 -15.23 18.11
C ALA A 33 2.68 -15.60 17.26
N LEU A 34 3.28 -14.62 16.59
CA LEU A 34 4.60 -14.80 15.97
C LEU A 34 5.69 -14.39 16.97
N ARG A 35 6.17 -15.37 17.74
CA ARG A 35 7.40 -15.22 18.53
C ARG A 35 8.60 -15.27 17.58
N THR A 36 9.12 -14.10 17.18
CA THR A 36 10.50 -13.99 16.73
C THR A 36 11.17 -12.81 17.45
N ARG A 37 12.05 -13.13 18.41
CA ARG A 37 12.92 -12.13 19.05
C ARG A 37 14.18 -11.99 18.20
N HIS A 38 14.35 -10.84 17.55
CA HIS A 38 15.63 -10.45 16.99
C HIS A 38 16.27 -9.39 17.89
N THR A 39 17.30 -9.77 18.65
CA THR A 39 18.16 -8.84 19.38
C THR A 39 19.27 -8.36 18.44
N SER A 40 19.24 -7.09 18.07
CA SER A 40 20.28 -6.42 17.29
C SER A 40 21.53 -6.19 18.17
N SER A 41 22.68 -6.70 17.72
CA SER A 41 23.96 -6.76 18.44
C SER A 41 24.75 -5.44 18.50
N LYS A 42 24.17 -4.31 18.10
CA LYS A 42 24.91 -3.04 17.99
C LYS A 42 24.74 -2.07 19.16
N SER A 43 23.85 -2.31 20.14
CA SER A 43 23.68 -1.40 21.29
C SER A 43 24.53 -1.74 22.53
N LEU A 44 25.08 -2.96 22.63
CA LEU A 44 25.82 -3.40 23.81
C LEU A 44 27.16 -2.67 24.02
N SER A 45 27.79 -2.18 22.95
CA SER A 45 29.08 -1.50 23.05
C SER A 45 28.98 -0.05 23.54
N GLN A 46 27.81 0.58 23.39
CA GLN A 46 27.59 1.97 23.86
C GLN A 46 26.96 2.03 25.26
N MET A 47 26.26 0.98 25.72
CA MET A 47 25.72 0.94 27.09
C MET A 47 26.81 0.72 28.18
N ALA A 48 27.99 0.21 27.81
CA ALA A 48 29.07 -0.07 28.76
C ALA A 48 29.78 1.19 29.31
N GLN A 49 29.55 2.38 28.74
CA GLN A 49 30.27 3.60 29.13
C GLN A 49 29.56 4.45 30.20
N HIS A 50 28.33 4.12 30.62
CA HIS A 50 27.54 4.95 31.53
C HIS A 50 26.82 4.19 32.68
N MET A 51 27.22 2.96 32.99
CA MET A 51 26.68 2.26 34.16
C MET A 51 27.52 2.59 35.41
N PRO A 52 26.94 3.17 36.48
CA PRO A 52 27.59 3.22 37.77
C PRO A 52 27.88 1.78 38.22
N ALA A 53 29.03 1.56 38.85
CA ALA A 53 29.46 0.27 39.37
C ALA A 53 28.57 -0.19 40.54
N SER A 54 27.32 -0.51 40.26
CA SER A 54 26.48 -1.34 41.13
C SER A 54 26.92 -2.78 40.95
N GLU A 55 27.36 -3.40 42.04
CA GLU A 55 27.81 -4.79 42.10
C GLU A 55 26.71 -5.72 41.56
N LEU A 56 26.90 -6.24 40.34
CA LEU A 56 26.10 -7.34 39.80
C LEU A 56 26.23 -8.51 40.77
N SER A 57 25.09 -9.08 41.21
CA SER A 57 25.15 -10.27 42.05
C SER A 57 25.82 -11.42 41.29
N LEU A 58 26.51 -12.30 42.02
CA LEU A 58 27.21 -13.46 41.43
C LEU A 58 26.27 -14.29 40.53
N ASP A 59 25.01 -14.43 40.92
CA ASP A 59 23.98 -15.15 40.17
C ASP A 59 23.64 -14.46 38.83
N GLN A 60 23.58 -13.12 38.82
CA GLN A 60 23.36 -12.35 37.59
C GLN A 60 24.56 -12.47 36.64
N PHE A 61 25.78 -12.47 37.19
CA PHE A 61 27.00 -12.67 36.41
C PHE A 61 27.08 -14.07 35.77
N VAL A 62 26.76 -15.12 36.53
CA VAL A 62 26.72 -16.50 36.02
C VAL A 62 25.63 -16.67 34.95
N SER A 63 24.45 -16.10 35.17
CA SER A 63 23.35 -16.13 34.19
C SER A 63 23.72 -15.44 32.87
N LEU A 64 24.33 -14.26 32.95
CA LEU A 64 24.81 -13.53 31.76
C LEU A 64 25.92 -14.29 31.03
N THR A 65 26.82 -14.95 31.76
CA THR A 65 27.90 -15.76 31.17
C THR A 65 27.34 -16.96 30.40
N LEU A 66 26.34 -17.65 30.96
CA LEU A 66 25.66 -18.76 30.27
C LEU A 66 24.89 -18.28 29.03
N GLN A 67 24.20 -17.14 29.11
CA GLN A 67 23.51 -16.55 27.97
C GLN A 67 24.48 -16.14 26.87
N LEU A 68 25.63 -15.58 27.24
CA LEU A 68 26.68 -15.21 26.30
C LEU A 68 27.26 -16.46 25.59
N GLY A 69 27.50 -17.54 26.34
CA GLY A 69 27.96 -18.81 25.75
C GLY A 69 26.94 -19.43 24.79
N ALA A 70 25.65 -19.41 25.14
CA ALA A 70 24.59 -19.87 24.26
C ALA A 70 24.51 -19.03 22.97
N ALA A 71 24.59 -17.70 23.09
CA ALA A 71 24.59 -16.79 21.94
C ALA A 71 25.82 -16.99 21.05
N GLN A 72 27.00 -17.24 21.62
CA GLN A 72 28.21 -17.55 20.84
C GLN A 72 28.08 -18.86 20.05
N ASN A 73 27.49 -19.90 20.65
CA ASN A 73 27.22 -21.16 19.97
C ASN A 73 26.22 -20.99 18.82
N GLU A 74 25.15 -20.23 19.05
CA GLU A 74 24.15 -19.93 18.01
C GLU A 74 24.77 -19.14 16.85
N ILE A 75 25.63 -18.16 17.13
CA ILE A 75 26.37 -17.42 16.11
C ILE A 75 27.30 -18.35 15.30
N SER A 76 27.97 -19.29 15.95
CA SER A 76 28.82 -20.27 15.25
C SER A 76 27.99 -21.14 14.30
N HIS A 77 26.86 -21.67 14.80
CA HIS A 77 25.95 -22.49 14.00
C HIS A 77 25.37 -21.71 12.79
N LEU A 78 24.99 -20.45 12.98
CA LEU A 78 24.51 -19.58 11.88
C LEU A 78 25.60 -19.25 10.85
N LYS A 79 26.88 -19.22 11.25
CA LYS A 79 28.00 -19.08 10.30
C LYS A 79 28.18 -20.33 9.45
N ASP A 80 28.03 -21.51 10.04
CA ASP A 80 28.12 -22.78 9.33
C ASP A 80 26.99 -22.93 8.30
N ILE A 81 25.74 -22.62 8.69
CA ILE A 81 24.60 -22.58 7.76
C ILE A 81 24.85 -21.59 6.61
N ASN A 82 25.36 -20.40 6.90
CA ASN A 82 25.67 -19.41 5.86
C ASN A 82 26.76 -19.91 4.89
N LYS A 83 27.73 -20.67 5.39
CA LYS A 83 28.77 -21.27 4.56
C LYS A 83 28.16 -22.32 3.62
N GLU A 84 27.32 -23.22 4.14
CA GLU A 84 26.63 -24.24 3.35
C GLU A 84 25.74 -23.61 2.27
N LEU A 85 24.96 -22.58 2.61
CA LEU A 85 24.11 -21.87 1.65
C LEU A 85 24.93 -21.21 0.53
N LYS A 86 26.11 -20.66 0.83
CA LYS A 86 27.01 -20.09 -0.19
C LYS A 86 27.55 -21.16 -1.14
N GLU A 87 27.88 -22.34 -0.63
CA GLU A 87 28.32 -23.47 -1.48
C GLU A 87 27.18 -23.95 -2.37
N ARG A 88 25.96 -24.08 -1.83
CA ARG A 88 24.75 -24.45 -2.59
C ARG A 88 24.43 -23.47 -3.72
N ILE A 89 24.56 -22.16 -3.46
CA ILE A 89 24.35 -21.12 -4.48
C ILE A 89 25.38 -21.28 -5.60
N LYS A 90 26.66 -21.50 -5.26
CA LYS A 90 27.72 -21.69 -6.24
C LYS A 90 27.49 -22.94 -7.11
N GLU A 91 27.01 -24.04 -6.53
CA GLU A 91 26.63 -25.25 -7.28
C GLU A 91 25.49 -24.97 -8.27
N LEU A 92 24.45 -24.26 -7.84
CA LEU A 92 23.32 -23.89 -8.71
C LEU A 92 23.74 -22.96 -9.85
N GLU A 93 24.66 -22.03 -9.61
CA GLU A 93 25.21 -21.16 -10.66
C GLU A 93 25.97 -21.96 -11.74
N VAL A 94 26.72 -22.98 -11.34
CA VAL A 94 27.42 -23.89 -12.28
C VAL A 94 26.40 -24.68 -13.11
N ALA A 95 25.42 -25.30 -12.45
CA ALA A 95 24.36 -26.07 -13.13
C ALA A 95 23.57 -25.22 -14.13
N LEU A 96 23.25 -23.97 -13.77
CA LEU A 96 22.57 -23.03 -14.67
C LEU A 96 23.42 -22.70 -15.91
N SER A 97 24.73 -22.55 -15.74
CA SER A 97 25.67 -22.27 -16.83
C SER A 97 25.77 -23.44 -17.81
N GLU A 98 25.82 -24.68 -17.29
CA GLU A 98 25.81 -25.89 -18.12
C GLU A 98 24.52 -26.02 -18.94
N GLU A 99 23.36 -25.75 -18.32
CA GLU A 99 22.07 -25.84 -19.01
C GLU A 99 21.94 -24.78 -20.11
N LYS A 100 22.44 -23.56 -19.86
CA LYS A 100 22.49 -22.50 -20.87
C LYS A 100 23.34 -22.89 -22.08
N ASN A 101 24.46 -23.58 -21.87
CA ASN A 101 25.32 -24.07 -22.94
C ASN A 101 24.63 -25.18 -23.77
N LYS A 102 23.86 -26.09 -23.14
CA LYS A 102 23.07 -27.10 -23.87
C LYS A 102 22.00 -26.47 -24.76
N VAL A 103 21.28 -25.46 -24.25
CA VAL A 103 20.25 -24.75 -25.03
C VAL A 103 20.85 -24.00 -26.22
N GLN A 104 22.05 -23.44 -26.09
CA GLN A 104 22.75 -22.81 -27.22
C GLN A 104 23.25 -23.84 -28.25
N ALA A 105 23.74 -25.01 -27.82
CA ALA A 105 24.16 -26.08 -28.73
C ALA A 105 22.98 -26.66 -29.54
N ALA A 106 21.78 -26.70 -28.98
CA ALA A 106 20.57 -27.18 -29.66
C ALA A 106 20.02 -26.22 -30.75
N ARG A 107 20.59 -25.01 -30.88
CA ARG A 107 20.15 -23.98 -31.84
C ARG A 107 21.03 -23.84 -33.09
N ALA A 108 21.69 -24.91 -33.52
CA ALA A 108 22.42 -24.91 -34.80
C ALA A 108 21.46 -24.64 -35.99
N PRO A 109 21.86 -23.79 -36.97
CA PRO A 109 20.97 -23.37 -38.05
C PRO A 109 20.77 -24.49 -39.10
N VAL A 110 19.52 -24.83 -39.37
CA VAL A 110 19.12 -25.69 -40.49
C VAL A 110 19.28 -24.91 -41.80
N SER A 111 20.21 -25.33 -42.65
CA SER A 111 20.41 -24.81 -44.00
C SER A 111 19.31 -25.30 -44.95
N ASN A 112 18.50 -24.39 -45.49
CA ASN A 112 17.50 -24.69 -46.53
C ASN A 112 18.17 -24.80 -47.92
N PRO A 113 17.84 -25.82 -48.73
CA PRO A 113 18.33 -25.92 -50.10
C PRO A 113 17.51 -25.04 -51.05
N THR A 114 18.23 -24.33 -51.92
CA THR A 114 17.72 -23.46 -52.98
C THR A 114 17.27 -24.31 -54.19
N ALA A 115 16.03 -24.12 -54.66
CA ALA A 115 15.56 -24.64 -55.94
C ALA A 115 15.24 -23.48 -56.88
N SER A 116 15.91 -23.48 -58.03
CA SER A 116 15.75 -22.64 -59.22
C SER A 116 14.61 -23.13 -60.12
N LEU A 117 13.94 -22.23 -60.88
CA LEU A 117 13.51 -22.32 -62.31
C LEU A 117 12.50 -21.20 -62.70
N PRO A 118 12.21 -20.93 -64.01
CA PRO A 118 12.34 -19.57 -64.58
C PRO A 118 11.15 -19.03 -65.43
N LEU A 119 11.34 -17.78 -65.92
CA LEU A 119 10.97 -17.18 -67.23
C LEU A 119 9.51 -16.97 -67.70
N GLY A 120 9.25 -15.72 -68.16
CA GLY A 120 8.36 -15.35 -69.28
C GLY A 120 7.00 -14.75 -68.89
N SER A 121 6.73 -13.44 -69.03
CA SER A 121 6.55 -12.63 -70.26
C SER A 121 5.07 -12.27 -70.48
N SER A 122 4.70 -11.00 -70.27
CA SER A 122 3.90 -10.17 -71.21
C SER A 122 3.67 -8.73 -70.68
N THR A 123 3.99 -7.80 -71.58
CA THR A 123 4.00 -6.32 -71.60
C THR A 123 2.60 -5.65 -71.72
N PRO A 124 2.44 -4.32 -71.98
CA PRO A 124 3.12 -3.09 -71.50
C PRO A 124 2.14 -1.90 -71.22
N SER A 125 2.63 -0.71 -70.80
CA SER A 125 2.53 0.55 -71.59
C SER A 125 2.80 1.85 -70.78
N ARG A 126 3.80 2.62 -71.26
CA ARG A 126 3.88 4.11 -71.47
C ARG A 126 3.68 5.10 -70.30
N ARG A 127 4.34 6.27 -70.22
CA ARG A 127 5.44 6.97 -70.92
C ARG A 127 5.66 8.31 -70.16
N ASN A 128 6.93 8.76 -70.03
CA ASN A 128 7.50 10.13 -70.00
C ASN A 128 6.73 11.29 -69.31
N GLY A 129 7.32 12.23 -68.55
CA GLY A 129 8.71 12.61 -68.28
C GLY A 129 8.78 14.13 -68.00
N PHE A 130 9.70 14.61 -67.14
CA PHE A 130 10.49 15.86 -67.33
C PHE A 130 11.53 16.01 -66.21
N VAL A 131 12.61 16.74 -66.54
CA VAL A 131 13.98 16.72 -65.99
C VAL A 131 14.33 18.16 -65.50
N PRO A 132 15.59 18.55 -65.20
CA PRO A 132 16.30 18.63 -63.90
C PRO A 132 16.71 20.07 -63.46
N THR A 133 17.23 20.23 -62.23
CA THR A 133 18.42 21.11 -61.98
C THR A 133 19.11 20.86 -60.62
N THR A 134 20.44 20.65 -60.69
CA THR A 134 21.55 21.10 -59.79
C THR A 134 21.87 20.43 -58.43
N PRO A 135 23.15 20.49 -57.96
CA PRO A 135 23.88 19.34 -57.41
C PRO A 135 24.48 19.51 -55.99
N SER A 136 25.11 18.43 -55.50
CA SER A 136 26.12 18.32 -54.41
C SER A 136 25.56 18.45 -52.98
N SER A 137 25.85 17.61 -51.97
CA SER A 137 26.89 16.62 -51.69
C SER A 137 26.39 15.59 -50.64
N LYS A 138 26.92 14.36 -50.68
CA LYS A 138 26.74 13.20 -49.76
C LYS A 138 27.07 13.49 -48.26
N PRO A 139 26.81 12.59 -47.26
CA PRO A 139 26.20 11.24 -47.31
C PRO A 139 25.04 10.97 -46.30
N THR A 140 24.26 9.92 -46.60
CA THR A 140 23.26 9.16 -45.78
C THR A 140 23.94 8.54 -44.53
N PRO A 141 23.26 8.12 -43.41
CA PRO A 141 21.91 7.55 -43.34
C PRO A 141 21.05 7.79 -42.06
N GLY A 142 19.77 7.43 -42.11
CA GLY A 142 19.04 6.97 -40.91
C GLY A 142 17.64 7.54 -40.68
N SER A 143 16.64 6.87 -41.26
CA SER A 143 15.27 6.69 -40.74
C SER A 143 14.78 7.69 -39.66
N GLY A 144 14.12 8.76 -40.10
CA GLY A 144 13.30 9.62 -39.25
C GLY A 144 12.02 8.92 -38.82
N GLY A 145 12.13 7.99 -37.87
CA GLY A 145 11.01 7.40 -37.16
C GLY A 145 10.48 8.38 -36.11
N PHE A 146 9.27 8.91 -36.35
CA PHE A 146 8.49 9.66 -35.37
C PHE A 146 8.47 8.91 -34.03
N THR A 147 9.19 9.44 -33.03
CA THR A 147 9.12 8.93 -31.66
C THR A 147 7.77 9.28 -31.07
N ARG A 148 6.82 8.34 -31.15
CA ARG A 148 5.67 8.28 -30.24
C ARG A 148 6.22 8.44 -28.82
N ARG A 149 5.94 9.58 -28.18
CA ARG A 149 6.08 9.77 -26.73
C ARG A 149 5.29 8.65 -26.03
N ARG A 150 5.95 7.55 -25.72
CA ARG A 150 5.45 6.56 -24.76
C ARG A 150 5.49 7.23 -23.40
N HIS A 151 4.38 7.20 -22.67
CA HIS A 151 4.35 7.63 -21.27
C HIS A 151 5.50 6.94 -20.52
N GLY A 152 6.43 7.75 -19.98
CA GLY A 152 7.46 7.26 -19.08
C GLY A 152 6.80 6.54 -17.91
N ARG A 153 7.29 5.34 -17.58
CA ARG A 153 6.89 4.65 -16.36
C ARG A 153 7.44 5.47 -15.18
N THR A 154 6.63 5.65 -14.13
CA THR A 154 7.11 6.25 -12.88
C THR A 154 8.26 5.37 -12.35
N GLU A 155 9.44 5.95 -12.21
CA GLU A 155 10.61 5.29 -11.63
C GLU A 155 10.37 5.04 -10.14
N THR A 156 10.66 3.81 -9.69
CA THR A 156 10.67 3.45 -8.27
C THR A 156 11.80 4.20 -7.54
N PRO A 157 11.77 4.41 -6.21
CA PRO A 157 12.85 5.04 -5.45
C PRO A 157 14.23 4.40 -5.71
N ASP A 158 14.29 3.07 -5.82
CA ASP A 158 15.50 2.34 -6.21
C ASP A 158 15.94 2.65 -7.65
N GLN A 159 14.99 2.90 -8.55
CA GLN A 159 15.30 3.32 -9.92
C GLN A 159 15.73 4.78 -9.99
N ARG A 160 15.23 5.67 -9.14
CA ARG A 160 15.69 7.06 -9.06
C ARG A 160 17.11 7.15 -8.51
N SER A 161 17.43 6.34 -7.50
CA SER A 161 18.79 6.28 -6.95
C SER A 161 19.79 5.69 -7.94
N LEU A 162 19.38 4.72 -8.77
CA LEU A 162 20.22 4.14 -9.83
C LEU A 162 20.27 4.98 -11.11
N ALA A 163 19.18 5.67 -11.48
CA ALA A 163 19.10 6.52 -12.67
C ALA A 163 20.06 7.71 -12.58
N ALA A 164 20.30 8.21 -11.36
CA ALA A 164 21.31 9.24 -11.09
C ALA A 164 22.74 8.76 -11.42
N MET A 165 23.01 7.45 -11.40
CA MET A 165 24.33 6.89 -11.72
C MET A 165 24.45 6.30 -13.13
N LEU A 166 23.36 5.83 -13.75
CA LEU A 166 23.43 4.97 -14.95
C LEU A 166 22.61 5.45 -16.17
N GLY A 167 21.91 6.59 -16.08
CA GLY A 167 21.11 7.11 -17.19
C GLY A 167 19.79 6.35 -17.42
N PRO A 168 18.99 6.74 -18.43
CA PRO A 168 17.63 6.21 -18.63
C PRO A 168 17.65 4.74 -19.06
N GLN A 169 17.19 3.84 -18.18
CA GLN A 169 17.12 2.41 -18.46
C GLN A 169 15.87 2.06 -19.30
N PHE A 170 16.10 1.48 -20.48
CA PHE A 170 15.02 0.99 -21.33
C PHE A 170 14.47 -0.37 -20.86
N THR A 171 13.14 -0.48 -20.82
CA THR A 171 12.36 -1.57 -20.20
C THR A 171 12.22 -2.83 -21.06
N LEU A 172 13.27 -3.33 -21.70
CA LEU A 172 13.24 -4.63 -22.39
C LEU A 172 13.94 -5.68 -21.51
N GLY A 173 13.21 -6.70 -21.06
CA GLY A 173 13.76 -7.78 -20.23
C GLY A 173 13.67 -7.55 -18.71
N MET A 174 13.01 -6.49 -18.26
CA MET A 174 12.76 -6.30 -16.82
C MET A 174 11.68 -7.27 -16.32
N LEU A 175 11.98 -7.95 -15.21
CA LEU A 175 11.03 -8.74 -14.45
C LEU A 175 9.79 -7.88 -14.07
N PRO A 176 8.61 -8.49 -13.85
CA PRO A 176 7.47 -7.78 -13.29
C PRO A 176 7.92 -6.97 -12.07
N GLN A 177 7.54 -5.68 -11.98
CA GLN A 177 7.82 -4.86 -10.79
C GLN A 177 7.35 -5.64 -9.55
N ASP A 178 8.21 -5.78 -8.54
CA ASP A 178 7.82 -6.35 -7.25
C ASP A 178 6.56 -5.63 -6.75
N ASP A 179 5.57 -6.41 -6.33
CA ASP A 179 4.27 -5.91 -5.87
C ASP A 179 4.46 -4.93 -4.69
N ARG A 180 5.50 -5.15 -3.87
CA ARG A 180 5.88 -4.26 -2.76
C ARG A 180 6.29 -2.88 -3.25
N GLY A 181 7.24 -2.84 -4.19
CA GLY A 181 7.73 -1.59 -4.77
C GLY A 181 6.61 -0.83 -5.49
N LEU A 182 5.78 -1.53 -6.27
CA LEU A 182 4.65 -0.93 -6.97
C LEU A 182 3.69 -0.22 -6.01
N LEU A 183 3.30 -0.88 -4.92
CA LEU A 183 2.33 -0.33 -3.96
C LEU A 183 2.93 0.83 -3.17
N ASN A 184 4.20 0.72 -2.76
CA ASN A 184 4.88 1.80 -2.06
C ASN A 184 4.96 3.06 -2.92
N ASP A 185 5.42 2.94 -4.17
CA ASP A 185 5.51 4.05 -5.13
C ASP A 185 4.16 4.71 -5.39
N PHE A 186 3.11 3.89 -5.42
CA PHE A 186 1.76 4.36 -5.68
C PHE A 186 1.25 5.23 -4.52
N PHE A 187 1.38 4.77 -3.27
CA PHE A 187 0.97 5.57 -2.11
C PHE A 187 1.89 6.76 -1.86
N ASP A 188 3.19 6.67 -2.20
CA ASP A 188 4.12 7.80 -2.17
C ASP A 188 3.79 8.87 -3.22
N ALA A 189 3.28 8.46 -4.39
CA ALA A 189 2.80 9.41 -5.39
C ALA A 189 1.54 10.14 -4.92
N ILE A 190 0.64 9.47 -4.18
CA ILE A 190 -0.53 10.11 -3.55
C ILE A 190 -0.08 11.07 -2.45
N LYS A 191 0.88 10.66 -1.60
CA LYS A 191 1.52 11.54 -0.61
C LYS A 191 2.05 12.80 -1.30
N SER A 192 2.88 12.64 -2.33
CA SER A 192 3.50 13.77 -3.02
C SER A 192 2.47 14.72 -3.64
N TRP A 193 1.35 14.17 -4.15
CA TRP A 193 0.24 14.97 -4.64
C TRP A 193 -0.42 15.77 -3.53
N ALA A 194 -0.74 15.15 -2.39
CA ALA A 194 -1.35 15.83 -1.25
C ALA A 194 -0.40 16.86 -0.64
N ASP A 195 0.88 16.52 -0.50
CA ASP A 195 1.94 17.41 -0.05
C ASP A 195 1.94 18.65 -0.92
N TYR A 196 1.88 18.52 -2.24
CA TYR A 196 1.89 19.67 -3.16
C TYR A 196 0.61 20.51 -3.09
N TRP A 197 -0.57 19.89 -3.12
CA TRP A 197 -1.86 20.58 -3.36
C TRP A 197 -2.65 20.97 -2.11
N THR A 198 -2.22 20.57 -0.92
CA THR A 198 -2.89 20.96 0.33
C THR A 198 -2.59 22.41 0.70
N LEU A 199 -3.56 23.11 1.30
CA LEU A 199 -3.36 24.47 1.83
C LEU A 199 -2.10 24.58 2.71
N LYS A 200 -1.21 25.50 2.32
CA LYS A 200 0.13 25.69 2.89
C LYS A 200 0.31 26.60 4.10
N PRO A 201 -0.61 27.51 4.46
CA PRO A 201 -0.40 28.34 5.63
C PRO A 201 -0.10 27.46 6.87
N ALA A 202 1.06 27.68 7.48
CA ALA A 202 1.48 26.91 8.66
C ALA A 202 0.51 27.12 9.84
N THR A 203 -0.13 28.28 9.89
CA THR A 203 -1.21 28.59 10.83
C THR A 203 -2.43 29.03 10.04
N LEU A 204 -3.57 28.41 10.32
CA LEU A 204 -4.85 28.78 9.74
C LEU A 204 -5.57 29.80 10.64
N PRO A 205 -6.32 30.75 10.05
CA PRO A 205 -7.29 31.53 10.82
C PRO A 205 -8.29 30.60 11.52
N PRO A 206 -8.71 30.89 12.77
CA PRO A 206 -9.64 30.03 13.52
C PRO A 206 -10.94 29.73 12.77
N GLU A 207 -11.46 30.69 12.00
CA GLU A 207 -12.68 30.52 11.20
C GLU A 207 -12.49 29.49 10.09
N VAL A 208 -11.31 29.50 9.45
CA VAL A 208 -10.94 28.54 8.41
C VAL A 208 -10.78 27.16 9.02
N GLU A 209 -10.09 27.05 10.14
CA GLU A 209 -9.90 25.78 10.85
C GLU A 209 -11.24 25.13 11.23
N VAL A 210 -12.16 25.91 11.83
CA VAL A 210 -13.51 25.44 12.17
C VAL A 210 -14.29 25.01 10.92
N ALA A 211 -14.18 25.74 9.81
CA ALA A 211 -14.82 25.38 8.55
C ALA A 211 -14.26 24.06 8.00
N LEU A 212 -12.95 23.88 8.03
CA LEU A 212 -12.27 22.67 7.56
C LEU A 212 -12.62 21.43 8.39
N VAL A 213 -12.67 21.55 9.72
CA VAL A 213 -13.11 20.45 10.62
C VAL A 213 -14.55 20.03 10.34
N ARG A 214 -15.40 20.97 9.90
CA ARG A 214 -16.81 20.73 9.56
C ARG A 214 -17.02 20.19 8.14
N LEU A 215 -15.98 20.10 7.31
CA LEU A 215 -16.10 19.51 5.97
C LEU A 215 -16.66 18.09 6.07
N PRO A 216 -17.71 17.74 5.31
CA PRO A 216 -18.33 16.41 5.37
C PRO A 216 -17.31 15.28 5.18
N THR A 217 -16.39 15.43 4.24
CA THR A 217 -15.36 14.44 3.93
C THR A 217 -14.36 14.24 5.07
N VAL A 218 -13.94 15.34 5.72
CA VAL A 218 -13.06 15.29 6.91
C VAL A 218 -13.81 14.65 8.08
N LYS A 219 -15.06 15.06 8.33
CA LYS A 219 -15.90 14.52 9.40
C LYS A 219 -16.17 13.03 9.21
N ALA A 220 -16.45 12.59 7.98
CA ALA A 220 -16.69 11.20 7.66
C ALA A 220 -15.41 10.35 7.82
N PHE A 221 -14.27 10.88 7.39
CA PHE A 221 -12.98 10.20 7.52
C PHE A 221 -12.56 10.06 8.99
N LEU A 222 -12.62 11.14 9.76
CA LEU A 222 -12.24 11.20 11.18
C LEU A 222 -13.42 10.94 12.13
N ARG A 223 -14.37 10.08 11.74
CA ARG A 223 -15.63 9.90 12.48
C ARG A 223 -15.43 9.51 13.95
N ASN A 224 -14.40 8.71 14.23
CA ASN A 224 -14.09 8.18 15.56
C ASN A 224 -13.18 9.09 16.39
N THR A 225 -12.60 10.13 15.75
CA THR A 225 -11.61 10.99 16.39
C THR A 225 -12.30 12.07 17.20
N GLN A 226 -12.05 12.06 18.52
CA GLN A 226 -12.67 13.00 19.46
C GLN A 226 -12.23 14.44 19.21
N ASN A 227 -10.94 14.66 18.90
CA ASN A 227 -10.40 15.99 18.63
C ASN A 227 -9.77 16.08 17.24
N ARG A 228 -10.56 16.55 16.27
CA ARG A 228 -10.14 16.69 14.85
C ARG A 228 -9.37 17.97 14.58
N GLN A 229 -9.52 18.96 15.44
CA GLN A 229 -9.02 20.31 15.22
C GLN A 229 -7.48 20.34 15.08
N PRO A 230 -6.68 19.71 15.97
CA PRO A 230 -5.22 19.66 15.83
C PRO A 230 -4.74 19.02 14.52
N ILE A 231 -5.47 18.05 13.96
CA ILE A 231 -5.11 17.37 12.71
C ILE A 231 -5.24 18.33 11.52
N VAL A 232 -6.22 19.23 11.56
CA VAL A 232 -6.49 20.19 10.49
C VAL A 232 -5.62 21.44 10.64
N ALA A 233 -5.34 21.88 11.87
CA ALA A 233 -4.50 23.04 12.17
C ALA A 233 -3.06 22.83 11.68
N ASP A 234 -2.49 21.67 12.02
CA ASP A 234 -1.12 21.32 11.71
C ASP A 234 -0.94 21.07 10.20
N LEU A 235 0.09 21.68 9.60
CA LEU A 235 0.32 21.62 8.15
C LEU A 235 0.62 20.20 7.67
N ASP A 236 1.46 19.46 8.38
CA ASP A 236 1.90 18.13 7.98
C ASP A 236 0.78 17.10 8.16
N LEU A 237 0.06 17.16 9.29
CA LEU A 237 -1.12 16.33 9.54
C LEU A 237 -2.27 16.68 8.60
N ARG A 238 -2.44 17.95 8.22
CA ARG A 238 -3.45 18.36 7.24
C ARG A 238 -3.16 17.76 5.87
N SER A 239 -1.91 17.81 5.42
CA SER A 239 -1.52 17.18 4.16
C SER A 239 -1.65 15.65 4.22
N ALA A 240 -1.24 15.06 5.34
CA ALA A 240 -1.41 13.64 5.60
C ALA A 240 -2.88 13.20 5.56
N LEU A 241 -3.78 13.99 6.14
CA LEU A 241 -5.21 13.76 6.11
C LEU A 241 -5.74 13.76 4.67
N VAL A 242 -5.34 14.74 3.85
CA VAL A 242 -5.69 14.78 2.42
C VAL A 242 -5.17 13.53 1.69
N ALA A 243 -3.91 13.16 1.91
CA ALA A 243 -3.33 11.94 1.32
C ALA A 243 -4.11 10.69 1.72
N SER A 244 -4.58 10.62 2.96
CA SER A 244 -5.32 9.48 3.52
C SER A 244 -6.72 9.38 2.91
N ILE A 245 -7.43 10.49 2.78
CA ILE A 245 -8.73 10.56 2.11
C ILE A 245 -8.59 10.12 0.65
N VAL A 246 -7.61 10.67 -0.08
CA VAL A 246 -7.36 10.31 -1.48
C VAL A 246 -7.00 8.83 -1.63
N SER A 247 -6.11 8.32 -0.77
CA SER A 247 -5.71 6.91 -0.80
C SER A 247 -6.89 5.99 -0.56
N ARG A 248 -7.77 6.34 0.40
CA ARG A 248 -8.97 5.56 0.71
C ARG A 248 -9.96 5.56 -0.43
N ASP A 249 -10.20 6.71 -1.04
CA ASP A 249 -11.14 6.85 -2.15
C ASP A 249 -10.66 6.05 -3.38
N ILE A 250 -9.39 6.20 -3.76
CA ILE A 250 -8.81 5.44 -4.88
C ILE A 250 -8.79 3.93 -4.58
N ALA A 251 -8.45 3.52 -3.36
CA ALA A 251 -8.48 2.10 -3.01
C ALA A 251 -9.91 1.53 -3.07
N TYR A 252 -10.90 2.26 -2.57
CA TYR A 252 -12.30 1.85 -2.57
C TYR A 252 -12.89 1.75 -3.98
N TYR A 253 -12.59 2.71 -4.85
CA TYR A 253 -13.14 2.71 -6.21
C TYR A 253 -12.27 1.97 -7.23
N GLY A 254 -10.97 1.80 -6.97
CA GLY A 254 -10.02 1.30 -7.96
C GLY A 254 -9.26 0.02 -7.61
N MET A 255 -9.23 -0.42 -6.34
CA MET A 255 -8.34 -1.52 -5.91
C MET A 255 -8.99 -2.59 -5.03
N CYS A 256 -10.04 -2.27 -4.27
CA CYS A 256 -10.67 -3.20 -3.35
C CYS A 256 -11.33 -4.39 -4.08
N ASP A 257 -11.96 -5.32 -3.36
CA ASP A 257 -12.62 -6.46 -4.03
C ASP A 257 -13.74 -5.99 -4.96
N HIS A 258 -14.66 -5.18 -4.44
CA HIS A 258 -15.85 -4.70 -5.14
C HIS A 258 -15.61 -3.45 -6.02
N PHE A 259 -14.37 -3.19 -6.44
CA PHE A 259 -14.06 -1.90 -7.07
C PHE A 259 -14.80 -1.68 -8.40
N LEU A 260 -15.05 -2.75 -9.17
CA LEU A 260 -15.85 -2.68 -10.40
C LEU A 260 -17.32 -2.33 -10.10
N TYR A 261 -17.90 -2.88 -9.03
CA TYR A 261 -19.24 -2.54 -8.57
C TYR A 261 -19.31 -1.08 -8.10
N ASN A 262 -18.38 -0.68 -7.24
CA ASN A 262 -18.29 0.69 -6.73
C ASN A 262 -18.10 1.73 -7.86
N SER A 263 -17.47 1.31 -8.96
CA SER A 263 -17.24 2.13 -10.16
C SER A 263 -18.33 2.01 -11.23
N GLY A 264 -19.37 1.20 -11.00
CA GLY A 264 -20.47 1.02 -11.95
C GLY A 264 -20.07 0.37 -13.28
N HIS A 265 -19.08 -0.54 -13.28
CA HIS A 265 -18.71 -1.28 -14.49
C HIS A 265 -19.84 -2.26 -14.89
N PRO A 266 -20.20 -2.39 -16.18
CA PRO A 266 -21.26 -3.30 -16.62
C PRO A 266 -21.02 -4.77 -16.23
N GLY A 267 -19.77 -5.22 -16.27
CA GLY A 267 -19.35 -6.56 -15.84
C GLY A 267 -19.20 -6.77 -14.32
N ALA A 268 -19.60 -5.79 -13.48
CA ALA A 268 -19.39 -5.87 -12.03
C ALA A 268 -20.12 -7.05 -11.36
N GLY A 269 -21.37 -7.33 -11.77
CA GLY A 269 -22.18 -8.39 -11.16
C GLY A 269 -21.50 -9.76 -11.18
N ALA A 270 -20.99 -10.17 -12.34
CA ALA A 270 -20.28 -11.44 -12.48
C ALA A 270 -19.01 -11.52 -11.62
N CYS A 271 -18.32 -10.39 -11.40
CA CYS A 271 -17.15 -10.35 -10.52
C CYS A 271 -17.55 -10.46 -9.04
N ASP A 272 -18.60 -9.76 -8.64
CA ASP A 272 -19.12 -9.76 -7.26
C ASP A 272 -19.71 -11.12 -6.86
N ASP A 273 -20.31 -11.85 -7.81
CA ASP A 273 -20.78 -13.21 -7.59
C ASP A 273 -19.62 -14.15 -7.24
N LEU A 274 -18.48 -14.03 -7.94
CA LEU A 274 -17.28 -14.82 -7.65
C LEU A 274 -16.68 -14.46 -6.29
N PHE A 275 -16.67 -13.17 -5.91
CA PHE A 275 -16.24 -12.76 -4.57
C PHE A 275 -17.15 -13.31 -3.47
N SER A 276 -18.47 -13.28 -3.69
CA SER A 276 -19.45 -13.80 -2.75
C SER A 276 -19.30 -15.31 -2.57
N GLN A 277 -19.12 -16.04 -3.67
CA GLN A 277 -18.80 -17.47 -3.65
C GLN A 277 -17.52 -17.73 -2.85
N TYR A 278 -16.45 -16.97 -3.10
CA TYR A 278 -15.18 -17.11 -2.38
C TYR A 278 -15.35 -16.90 -0.86
N ASN A 279 -16.09 -15.86 -0.47
CA ASN A 279 -16.31 -15.53 0.95
C ASN A 279 -17.18 -16.57 1.67
N ASN A 280 -18.02 -17.30 0.95
CA ASN A 280 -18.85 -18.38 1.51
C ASN A 280 -18.09 -19.71 1.70
N LEU A 281 -16.85 -19.81 1.20
CA LEU A 281 -16.03 -21.01 1.38
C LEU A 281 -15.37 -21.05 2.76
N ALA A 282 -15.38 -22.22 3.38
CA ALA A 282 -14.63 -22.47 4.60
C ALA A 282 -13.11 -22.28 4.42
N THR A 283 -12.40 -21.99 5.50
CA THR A 283 -10.95 -21.72 5.48
C THR A 283 -10.14 -22.83 4.80
N GLY A 284 -10.49 -24.10 5.04
CA GLY A 284 -9.79 -25.27 4.51
C GLY A 284 -10.10 -25.67 3.07
N ASN A 285 -11.03 -24.99 2.38
CA ASN A 285 -11.41 -25.35 1.01
C ASN A 285 -10.46 -24.75 -0.04
N VAL A 286 -9.18 -25.15 0.02
CA VAL A 286 -8.08 -24.53 -0.73
C VAL A 286 -8.21 -24.71 -2.24
N GLU A 287 -8.54 -25.91 -2.70
CA GLU A 287 -8.69 -26.22 -4.13
C GLU A 287 -9.80 -25.38 -4.78
N GLU A 288 -10.95 -25.29 -4.09
CA GLU A 288 -12.09 -24.53 -4.57
C GLU A 288 -11.82 -23.02 -4.57
N LYS A 289 -11.10 -22.52 -3.57
CA LYS A 289 -10.61 -21.13 -3.56
C LYS A 289 -9.70 -20.85 -4.74
N GLN A 290 -8.76 -21.75 -5.04
CA GLN A 290 -7.86 -21.62 -6.19
C GLN A 290 -8.63 -21.65 -7.52
N ARG A 291 -9.66 -22.49 -7.63
CA ARG A 291 -10.56 -22.56 -8.79
C ARG A 291 -11.29 -21.23 -9.00
N LEU A 292 -11.90 -20.67 -7.95
CA LEU A 292 -12.59 -19.38 -8.02
C LEU A 292 -11.65 -18.22 -8.39
N LEU A 293 -10.44 -18.18 -7.81
CA LEU A 293 -9.43 -17.17 -8.15
C LEU A 293 -8.96 -17.29 -9.61
N SER A 294 -8.91 -18.50 -10.16
CA SER A 294 -8.61 -18.72 -11.58
C SER A 294 -9.73 -18.25 -12.51
N GLN A 295 -10.99 -18.44 -12.10
CA GLN A 295 -12.15 -17.89 -12.80
C GLN A 295 -12.16 -16.36 -12.76
N GLN A 296 -11.88 -15.78 -11.59
CA GLN A 296 -11.72 -14.34 -11.42
C GLN A 296 -10.64 -13.78 -12.34
N LYS A 297 -9.45 -14.39 -12.35
CA LYS A 297 -8.36 -14.01 -13.25
C LYS A 297 -8.81 -13.98 -14.71
N THR A 298 -9.53 -15.01 -15.14
CA THR A 298 -10.04 -15.11 -16.51
C THR A 298 -11.00 -13.95 -16.80
N LEU A 299 -11.98 -13.71 -15.93
CA LEU A 299 -12.98 -12.66 -16.10
C LEU A 299 -12.34 -11.27 -16.16
N TYR A 300 -11.45 -10.95 -15.22
CA TYR A 300 -10.74 -9.66 -15.21
C TYR A 300 -9.81 -9.49 -16.43
N THR A 301 -9.22 -10.58 -16.92
CA THR A 301 -8.42 -10.56 -18.15
C THR A 301 -9.29 -10.26 -19.37
N THR A 302 -10.47 -10.87 -19.47
CA THR A 302 -11.44 -10.58 -20.53
C THR A 302 -11.85 -9.12 -20.51
N ILE A 303 -12.29 -8.60 -19.37
CA ILE A 303 -12.69 -7.19 -19.21
C ILE A 303 -11.56 -6.24 -19.62
N LYS A 304 -10.34 -6.50 -19.15
CA LYS A 304 -9.17 -5.65 -19.50
C LYS A 304 -8.88 -5.60 -21.00
N ASN A 305 -9.19 -6.70 -21.72
CA ASN A 305 -8.94 -6.83 -23.15
C ASN A 305 -10.10 -6.31 -24.01
N GLU A 306 -11.22 -5.89 -23.42
CA GLU A 306 -12.30 -5.20 -24.13
C GLU A 306 -11.80 -3.88 -24.74
N THR A 307 -12.30 -3.54 -25.93
CA THR A 307 -11.89 -2.32 -26.65
C THR A 307 -12.27 -1.05 -25.88
N SER A 308 -13.41 -1.06 -25.19
CA SER A 308 -13.94 0.05 -24.39
C SER A 308 -13.28 0.21 -23.02
N HIS A 309 -12.52 -0.77 -22.53
CA HIS A 309 -11.97 -0.75 -21.17
C HIS A 309 -11.11 0.50 -20.89
N ARG A 310 -10.32 0.95 -21.87
CA ARG A 310 -9.49 2.16 -21.71
C ARG A 310 -10.35 3.42 -21.54
N GLU A 311 -11.40 3.54 -22.34
CA GLU A 311 -12.31 4.69 -22.34
C GLU A 311 -13.12 4.72 -21.06
N TRP A 312 -13.75 3.59 -20.68
CA TRP A 312 -14.45 3.44 -19.42
C TRP A 312 -13.59 3.86 -18.23
N ARG A 313 -12.34 3.36 -18.15
CA ARG A 313 -11.44 3.70 -17.04
C ARG A 313 -11.11 5.19 -16.99
N ALA A 314 -10.91 5.82 -18.16
CA ALA A 314 -10.61 7.25 -18.22
C ALA A 314 -11.82 8.09 -17.80
N GLU A 315 -13.01 7.72 -18.25
CA GLU A 315 -14.27 8.38 -17.90
C GLU A 315 -14.55 8.29 -16.39
N ILE A 316 -14.48 7.08 -15.83
CA ILE A 316 -14.78 6.88 -14.41
C ILE A 316 -13.73 7.54 -13.50
N ALA A 317 -12.44 7.51 -13.90
CA ALA A 317 -11.38 8.21 -13.18
C ALA A 317 -11.61 9.73 -13.20
N TRP A 318 -12.04 10.29 -14.33
CA TRP A 318 -12.36 11.71 -14.45
C TRP A 318 -13.53 12.09 -13.54
N LYS A 319 -14.61 11.30 -13.58
CA LYS A 319 -15.79 11.51 -12.72
C LYS A 319 -15.43 11.45 -11.23
N ARG A 320 -14.68 10.44 -10.81
CA ARG A 320 -14.31 10.24 -9.39
C ARG A 320 -13.31 11.28 -8.90
N SER A 321 -12.27 11.59 -9.68
CA SER A 321 -11.31 12.64 -9.31
C SER A 321 -11.95 14.03 -9.24
N GLY A 322 -12.88 14.35 -10.15
CA GLY A 322 -13.66 15.60 -10.11
C GLY A 322 -14.52 15.71 -8.86
N HIS A 323 -15.26 14.64 -8.52
CA HIS A 323 -16.06 14.58 -7.29
C HIS A 323 -15.20 14.80 -6.05
N LEU A 324 -14.10 14.06 -5.93
CA LEU A 324 -13.21 14.13 -4.78
C LEU A 324 -12.55 15.52 -4.65
N ILE A 325 -12.22 16.19 -5.75
CA ILE A 325 -11.71 17.56 -5.71
C ILE A 325 -12.78 18.55 -5.26
N GLY A 326 -14.04 18.35 -5.66
CA GLY A 326 -15.15 19.15 -5.15
C GLY A 326 -15.28 19.04 -3.63
N ASP A 327 -15.24 17.82 -3.13
CA ASP A 327 -15.32 17.48 -1.70
C ASP A 327 -14.15 18.05 -0.88
N LEU A 328 -12.94 18.01 -1.45
CA LEU A 328 -11.72 18.52 -0.82
C LEU A 328 -11.46 20.02 -1.11
N GLY A 329 -12.28 20.67 -1.94
CA GLY A 329 -12.02 22.01 -2.46
C GLY A 329 -11.53 23.02 -1.42
N PRO A 330 -12.20 23.14 -0.25
CA PRO A 330 -11.80 24.09 0.78
C PRO A 330 -10.47 23.80 1.48
N ILE A 331 -9.97 22.56 1.46
CA ILE A 331 -8.68 22.17 2.10
C ILE A 331 -7.50 22.16 1.11
N LEU A 332 -7.77 22.37 -0.18
CA LEU A 332 -6.78 22.37 -1.25
C LEU A 332 -6.41 23.79 -1.71
N GLU A 333 -5.20 23.97 -2.22
CA GLU A 333 -4.76 25.21 -2.85
C GLU A 333 -5.59 25.53 -4.10
N SER A 334 -6.04 26.77 -4.25
CA SER A 334 -6.96 27.16 -5.32
C SER A 334 -6.35 27.17 -6.72
N GLN A 335 -5.02 27.31 -6.86
CA GLN A 335 -4.34 27.41 -8.17
C GLN A 335 -2.96 26.75 -8.16
N PRO A 336 -2.50 26.17 -9.30
CA PRO A 336 -3.24 26.02 -10.56
C PRO A 336 -4.20 24.81 -10.56
N ALA A 337 -5.49 25.08 -10.79
CA ALA A 337 -6.54 24.07 -10.68
C ALA A 337 -6.37 22.92 -11.70
N LEU A 338 -6.08 23.20 -12.97
CA LEU A 338 -6.06 22.17 -14.02
C LEU A 338 -5.02 21.06 -13.76
N ASN A 339 -3.82 21.42 -13.31
CA ASN A 339 -2.75 20.46 -13.03
C ASN A 339 -3.12 19.53 -11.86
N ARG A 340 -3.76 20.07 -10.83
CA ARG A 340 -4.27 19.31 -9.69
C ARG A 340 -5.27 18.24 -10.14
N HIS A 341 -6.23 18.61 -10.99
CA HIS A 341 -7.23 17.68 -11.53
C HIS A 341 -6.59 16.60 -12.39
N ASN A 342 -5.73 16.99 -13.34
CA ASN A 342 -5.09 16.04 -14.24
C ASN A 342 -4.22 15.02 -13.49
N THR A 343 -3.41 15.48 -12.54
CA THR A 343 -2.53 14.60 -11.76
C THR A 343 -3.31 13.68 -10.82
N LEU A 344 -4.43 14.13 -10.24
CA LEU A 344 -5.30 13.25 -9.45
C LEU A 344 -6.01 12.21 -10.33
N ASN A 345 -6.53 12.62 -11.48
CA ASN A 345 -7.11 11.71 -12.47
C ASN A 345 -6.12 10.62 -12.88
N ASP A 346 -4.86 10.97 -13.11
CA ASP A 346 -3.79 10.01 -13.40
C ASP A 346 -3.56 9.03 -12.24
N LEU A 347 -3.67 9.47 -10.98
CA LEU A 347 -3.61 8.60 -9.81
C LEU A 347 -4.79 7.61 -9.76
N PHE A 348 -6.02 8.04 -10.08
CA PHE A 348 -7.15 7.12 -10.21
C PHE A 348 -6.93 6.09 -11.32
N ILE A 349 -6.48 6.52 -12.50
CA ILE A 349 -6.15 5.60 -13.61
C ILE A 349 -5.09 4.58 -13.17
N LYS A 350 -4.06 5.01 -12.43
CA LYS A 350 -3.06 4.12 -11.85
C LYS A 350 -3.67 3.16 -10.83
N GLY A 351 -4.54 3.64 -9.93
CA GLY A 351 -5.28 2.81 -8.97
C GLY A 351 -6.06 1.68 -9.65
N TYR A 352 -6.87 2.00 -10.67
CA TYR A 352 -7.56 1.00 -11.47
C TYR A 352 -6.59 -0.01 -12.11
N ARG A 353 -5.45 0.44 -12.65
CA ARG A 353 -4.45 -0.47 -13.23
C ARG A 353 -3.86 -1.43 -12.19
N VAL A 354 -3.62 -0.95 -10.98
CA VAL A 354 -3.15 -1.78 -9.85
C VAL A 354 -4.24 -2.78 -9.47
N GLY A 355 -5.49 -2.35 -9.28
CA GLY A 355 -6.61 -3.23 -8.97
C GLY A 355 -6.79 -4.34 -10.00
N PHE A 356 -6.83 -4.01 -11.29
CA PHE A 356 -6.87 -5.03 -12.36
C PHE A 356 -5.68 -5.97 -12.32
N ARG A 357 -4.46 -5.48 -12.08
CA ARG A 357 -3.27 -6.34 -11.95
C ARG A 357 -3.44 -7.34 -10.81
N MET A 358 -3.87 -6.88 -9.64
CA MET A 358 -4.10 -7.72 -8.47
C MET A 358 -5.12 -8.83 -8.77
N ARG A 359 -6.24 -8.52 -9.46
CA ARG A 359 -7.30 -9.49 -9.79
C ARG A 359 -7.02 -10.39 -10.98
N MET A 360 -5.99 -10.09 -11.77
CA MET A 360 -5.50 -10.95 -12.85
C MET A 360 -4.48 -11.99 -12.36
N GLU A 361 -4.21 -12.04 -11.07
CA GLU A 361 -3.41 -13.08 -10.43
C GLU A 361 -4.31 -14.12 -9.78
N THR A 362 -3.84 -15.37 -9.73
CA THR A 362 -4.52 -16.46 -9.01
C THR A 362 -4.18 -16.39 -7.52
N SER A 363 -4.39 -15.23 -6.93
CA SER A 363 -4.11 -14.97 -5.51
C SER A 363 -5.21 -14.09 -4.95
N LYS A 364 -5.59 -14.31 -3.69
CA LYS A 364 -6.52 -13.43 -3.00
C LYS A 364 -5.75 -12.24 -2.45
N TRP A 365 -6.23 -11.04 -2.75
CA TRP A 365 -5.70 -9.82 -2.15
C TRP A 365 -6.71 -9.25 -1.16
N GLN A 366 -6.23 -8.95 0.04
CA GLN A 366 -7.00 -8.38 1.14
C GLN A 366 -6.42 -7.01 1.50
N MET A 367 -7.31 -6.05 1.78
CA MET A 367 -6.95 -4.71 2.23
C MET A 367 -7.60 -4.46 3.58
N ALA A 368 -6.80 -4.20 4.60
CA ALA A 368 -7.26 -3.82 5.92
C ALA A 368 -6.86 -2.38 6.19
N TRP A 369 -7.81 -1.53 6.53
CA TRP A 369 -7.53 -0.13 6.89
C TRP A 369 -7.40 -0.02 8.40
N PRO A 370 -6.24 0.44 8.92
CA PRO A 370 -6.14 0.79 10.33
C PRO A 370 -7.12 1.90 10.67
N LEU A 371 -7.85 1.72 11.76
CA LEU A 371 -8.83 2.64 12.27
C LEU A 371 -8.27 3.42 13.46
N ASP A 372 -8.88 4.56 13.73
CA ASP A 372 -8.60 5.35 14.91
C ASP A 372 -8.88 4.53 16.19
N GLY A 373 -7.89 4.51 17.08
CA GLY A 373 -7.88 3.74 18.32
C GLY A 373 -7.28 2.34 18.20
N ASP A 374 -6.99 1.83 17.00
CA ASP A 374 -6.35 0.52 16.84
C ASP A 374 -4.96 0.50 17.49
N ASP A 375 -4.57 -0.63 18.08
CA ASP A 375 -3.22 -0.82 18.61
C ASP A 375 -2.18 -0.81 17.48
N PHE A 376 -1.04 -0.15 17.71
CA PHE A 376 0.05 -0.17 16.73
C PHE A 376 0.73 -1.54 16.67
N ASP A 377 0.70 -2.14 15.48
CA ASP A 377 1.37 -3.41 15.18
C ASP A 377 2.51 -3.19 14.18
N PHE A 378 3.77 -3.36 14.63
CA PHE A 378 4.95 -3.15 13.80
C PHE A 378 5.10 -4.19 12.67
N GLU A 379 4.44 -5.35 12.78
CA GLU A 379 4.43 -6.37 11.72
C GLU A 379 3.55 -5.95 10.54
N LEU A 380 2.48 -5.20 10.81
CA LEU A 380 1.47 -4.82 9.82
C LEU A 380 1.48 -3.33 9.46
N MET A 381 2.13 -2.49 10.25
CA MET A 381 2.06 -1.03 10.15
C MET A 381 3.45 -0.36 10.19
N VAL A 382 3.51 0.86 9.68
CA VAL A 382 4.69 1.74 9.65
C VAL A 382 4.29 3.10 10.20
N ASN A 383 5.01 3.56 11.23
CA ASN A 383 4.81 4.87 11.82
C ASN A 383 5.18 5.99 10.83
N GLN A 384 4.32 7.01 10.73
CA GLN A 384 4.55 8.27 10.00
C GLN A 384 4.63 9.49 10.93
N SER A 385 4.32 9.36 12.22
CA SER A 385 4.49 10.42 13.21
C SER A 385 5.97 10.50 13.60
N HIS A 386 6.76 11.31 12.90
CA HIS A 386 8.21 11.36 13.09
C HIS A 386 8.62 11.94 14.45
N ASP A 387 7.91 12.92 14.96
CA ASP A 387 8.29 13.71 16.15
C ASP A 387 7.35 13.49 17.34
N LEU A 388 6.61 12.38 17.35
CA LEU A 388 5.61 12.08 18.40
C LEU A 388 6.20 12.10 19.82
N CYS A 389 7.45 11.66 19.98
CA CYS A 389 8.18 11.68 21.25
C CYS A 389 9.21 12.82 21.33
N GLY A 390 9.03 13.89 20.56
CA GLY A 390 9.88 15.08 20.50
C GLY A 390 10.84 15.09 19.31
N ASP A 391 11.40 13.95 18.92
CA ASP A 391 12.28 13.82 17.75
C ASP A 391 12.20 12.43 17.10
N ALA A 392 12.72 12.31 15.88
CA ALA A 392 12.67 11.10 15.06
C ALA A 392 13.32 9.87 15.69
N LEU A 393 14.51 10.03 16.27
CA LEU A 393 15.25 8.91 16.84
C LEU A 393 14.55 8.42 18.10
N ARG A 394 14.16 9.35 18.99
CA ARG A 394 13.45 9.03 20.22
C ARG A 394 12.09 8.39 19.97
N THR A 395 11.36 8.86 18.96
CA THR A 395 10.08 8.28 18.55
C THR A 395 10.27 6.86 18.05
N LEU A 396 11.25 6.62 17.18
CA LEU A 396 11.55 5.28 16.68
C LEU A 396 11.95 4.32 17.80
N SER A 397 12.85 4.74 18.70
CA SER A 397 13.27 3.93 19.85
C SER A 397 12.09 3.58 20.76
N ARG A 398 11.25 4.57 21.12
CA ARG A 398 10.10 4.32 22.00
C ARG A 398 9.06 3.39 21.39
N ILE A 399 8.78 3.53 20.10
CA ILE A 399 7.83 2.66 19.40
C ILE A 399 8.37 1.23 19.33
N GLN A 400 9.67 1.05 19.15
CA GLN A 400 10.29 -0.29 19.14
C GLN A 400 10.31 -0.94 20.53
N GLU A 401 10.59 -0.17 21.57
CA GLU A 401 10.65 -0.67 22.95
C GLU A 401 9.26 -0.93 23.54
N TYR A 402 8.29 -0.06 23.24
CA TYR A 402 6.96 -0.06 23.84
C TYR A 402 5.84 0.17 22.80
N PRO A 403 5.68 -0.70 21.79
CA PRO A 403 4.68 -0.51 20.73
C PRO A 403 3.25 -0.43 21.29
N GLY A 404 2.96 -1.16 22.38
CA GLY A 404 1.66 -1.16 23.05
C GLY A 404 1.28 0.17 23.73
N ASN A 405 2.18 1.15 23.81
CA ASN A 405 1.89 2.49 24.31
C ASN A 405 1.31 3.43 23.25
N PHE A 406 1.18 2.98 22.00
CA PHE A 406 0.73 3.81 20.89
C PHE A 406 -0.54 3.25 20.27
N THR A 407 -1.44 4.15 19.88
CA THR A 407 -2.61 3.84 19.07
C THR A 407 -2.52 4.55 17.72
N VAL A 408 -3.17 3.98 16.73
CA VAL A 408 -3.41 4.62 15.45
C VAL A 408 -4.38 5.78 15.66
N ARG A 409 -3.98 6.97 15.21
CA ARG A 409 -4.86 8.14 15.08
C ARG A 409 -5.62 8.11 13.76
N PHE A 410 -4.92 7.83 12.67
CA PHE A 410 -5.53 7.49 11.37
C PHE A 410 -4.54 6.77 10.44
N GLY A 411 -5.08 5.89 9.60
CA GLY A 411 -4.33 5.23 8.53
C GLY A 411 -4.27 6.05 7.25
N LYS A 412 -3.07 6.21 6.69
CA LYS A 412 -2.81 6.85 5.40
C LYS A 412 -2.90 5.89 4.22
N SER A 413 -2.52 4.64 4.43
CA SER A 413 -2.67 3.55 3.44
C SER A 413 -3.16 2.28 4.14
N PRO A 414 -3.76 1.32 3.42
CA PRO A 414 -4.15 0.05 4.01
C PRO A 414 -2.95 -0.87 4.21
N THR A 415 -3.11 -1.89 5.03
CA THR A 415 -2.28 -3.09 4.98
C THR A 415 -2.79 -3.96 3.84
N ILE A 416 -1.88 -4.42 2.96
CA ILE A 416 -2.23 -5.26 1.81
C ILE A 416 -1.59 -6.63 1.97
N ILE A 417 -2.43 -7.66 2.05
CA ILE A 417 -2.04 -9.06 2.23
C ILE A 417 -2.40 -9.82 0.95
N LYS A 418 -1.45 -10.62 0.47
CA LYS A 418 -1.61 -11.54 -0.64
C LYS A 418 -1.64 -12.97 -0.11
N SER A 419 -2.72 -13.68 -0.36
CA SER A 419 -2.86 -15.11 -0.08
C SER A 419 -2.71 -15.90 -1.38
N ASP A 420 -1.70 -16.79 -1.42
CA ASP A 420 -1.53 -17.79 -2.47
C ASP A 420 -2.04 -19.15 -1.99
N PHE A 421 -2.61 -19.92 -2.90
CA PHE A 421 -3.18 -21.25 -2.69
C PHE A 421 -2.57 -22.30 -3.62
N SER A 422 -1.59 -21.93 -4.45
CA SER A 422 -0.97 -22.76 -5.49
C SER A 422 -0.30 -24.04 -4.97
N THR A 423 0.11 -24.06 -3.70
CA THR A 423 0.81 -25.18 -3.06
C THR A 423 -0.13 -26.15 -2.32
N GLY A 424 -1.45 -25.95 -2.41
CA GLY A 424 -2.44 -26.72 -1.64
C GLY A 424 -2.61 -26.25 -0.19
N VAL A 425 -1.86 -25.24 0.24
CA VAL A 425 -2.02 -24.55 1.53
C VAL A 425 -2.12 -23.04 1.32
N GLU A 426 -2.81 -22.33 2.21
CA GLU A 426 -2.87 -20.87 2.16
C GLU A 426 -1.56 -20.26 2.68
N VAL A 427 -0.80 -19.61 1.78
CA VAL A 427 0.40 -18.85 2.13
C VAL A 427 0.08 -17.36 2.09
N ARG A 428 0.08 -16.71 3.25
CA ARG A 428 -0.18 -15.27 3.39
C ARG A 428 1.12 -14.48 3.44
N THR A 429 1.21 -13.44 2.63
CA THR A 429 2.35 -12.52 2.61
C THR A 429 1.86 -11.09 2.75
N VAL A 430 2.42 -10.34 3.71
CA VAL A 430 2.23 -8.90 3.78
C VAL A 430 3.06 -8.25 2.66
N ILE A 431 2.36 -7.63 1.71
CA ILE A 431 2.95 -6.96 0.55
C ILE A 431 3.13 -5.47 0.85
N HIS A 432 2.18 -4.86 1.54
CA HIS A 432 2.26 -3.47 1.96
C HIS A 432 1.85 -3.35 3.42
N LYS A 433 2.71 -2.72 4.23
CA LYS A 433 2.37 -2.36 5.61
C LYS A 433 1.63 -1.04 5.60
N ALA A 434 0.58 -0.90 6.39
CA ALA A 434 -0.15 0.34 6.47
C ALA A 434 0.74 1.47 6.99
N MET A 435 0.76 2.61 6.30
CA MET A 435 1.32 3.84 6.84
C MET A 435 0.31 4.46 7.78
N VAL A 436 0.68 4.68 9.04
CA VAL A 436 -0.22 5.18 10.09
C VAL A 436 0.37 6.36 10.83
N TYR A 437 -0.48 7.31 11.18
CA TYR A 437 -0.15 8.33 12.17
C TYR A 437 -0.57 7.83 13.54
N LEU A 438 0.34 7.95 14.49
CA LEU A 438 0.19 7.44 15.84
C LEU A 438 -0.05 8.56 16.84
N GLU A 439 -0.63 8.18 17.97
CA GLU A 439 -0.66 8.96 19.19
C GLU A 439 -0.27 8.11 20.40
N GLU A 440 0.28 8.76 21.42
CA GLU A 440 0.63 8.10 22.67
C GLU A 440 -0.65 7.89 23.50
N LYS A 441 -0.86 6.66 23.98
CA LYS A 441 -1.96 6.35 24.89
C LYS A 441 -1.79 7.19 26.15
N GLN A 442 -2.85 7.90 26.54
CA GLN A 442 -2.87 8.53 27.85
C GLN A 442 -2.77 7.44 28.91
N GLN A 443 -1.59 7.29 29.52
CA GLN A 443 -1.44 6.45 30.69
C GLN A 443 -2.28 7.09 31.78
N PHE A 444 -3.46 6.53 32.07
CA PHE A 444 -4.20 6.94 33.24
C PHE A 444 -3.34 6.63 34.46
N ILE A 445 -2.70 7.68 35.00
CA ILE A 445 -2.01 7.70 36.28
C ILE A 445 -3.08 7.54 37.37
N GLY A 446 -3.66 6.35 37.47
CA GLY A 446 -4.81 6.03 38.33
C GLY A 446 -4.58 4.85 39.26
N VAL A 447 -3.56 4.01 38.99
CA VAL A 447 -3.26 2.83 39.82
C VAL A 447 -2.16 3.11 40.86
N GLU A 448 -1.36 4.16 40.70
CA GLU A 448 -0.31 4.51 41.67
C GLU A 448 -0.80 5.26 42.92
N ARG A 449 -2.04 5.75 42.96
CA ARG A 449 -2.61 6.32 44.20
C ARG A 449 -3.01 5.26 45.25
N ARG A 450 -3.15 3.97 44.87
CA ARG A 450 -3.46 2.90 45.85
C ARG A 450 -2.23 2.28 46.51
N ARG A 451 -1.01 2.50 46.00
CA ARG A 451 0.22 1.97 46.61
C ARG A 451 0.93 2.93 47.58
N ARG A 452 0.52 4.20 47.67
CA ARG A 452 1.02 5.18 48.67
C ARG A 452 0.08 5.43 49.85
N GLY A 453 -0.99 4.65 49.99
CA GLY A 453 -1.97 4.79 51.08
C GLY A 453 -2.00 3.63 52.08
N THR A 454 -1.11 2.64 51.95
CA THR A 454 -1.14 1.44 52.80
C THR A 454 0.27 1.16 53.33
N THR A 455 0.76 2.06 54.16
CA THR A 455 1.89 1.78 55.05
C THR A 455 1.67 2.53 56.36
N VAL A 456 1.15 1.79 57.33
CA VAL A 456 1.45 1.86 58.76
C VAL A 456 1.20 3.21 59.47
N GLY A 457 0.07 3.25 60.17
CA GLY A 457 -0.16 4.11 61.33
C GLY A 457 -0.99 3.34 62.36
N ALA A 458 -0.41 2.30 62.94
CA ALA A 458 -0.95 1.64 64.13
C ALA A 458 -0.31 2.24 65.39
N ASN A 459 -1.14 2.43 66.42
CA ASN A 459 -0.88 2.71 67.84
C ASN A 459 -0.61 4.20 68.21
N ASN A 460 -1.23 4.82 69.22
CA ASN A 460 -1.97 4.32 70.39
C ASN A 460 -2.92 5.39 71.01
N ASN A 461 -4.03 4.91 71.58
CA ASN A 461 -4.80 5.35 72.77
C ASN A 461 -4.78 6.81 73.28
N SER A 462 -5.97 7.39 73.49
CA SER A 462 -6.55 7.60 74.85
C SER A 462 -7.98 8.19 74.84
N LEU A 463 -8.91 7.41 75.40
CA LEU A 463 -9.94 7.76 76.42
C LEU A 463 -10.97 8.90 76.27
N SER A 464 -12.19 8.54 76.70
CA SER A 464 -13.39 9.31 77.05
C SER A 464 -14.25 9.80 75.88
N GLY A 465 -15.58 9.66 75.86
CA GLY A 465 -16.57 9.21 76.83
C GLY A 465 -17.92 9.84 76.46
N ALA A 466 -19.02 9.11 76.74
CA ALA A 466 -20.44 9.49 76.54
C ALA A 466 -20.90 9.61 75.06
N GLY A 467 -22.01 9.03 74.60
CA GLY A 467 -23.25 8.66 75.25
C GLY A 467 -24.39 9.54 74.70
N ILE A 468 -25.54 8.91 74.39
CA ILE A 468 -26.90 9.48 74.16
C ILE A 468 -27.48 9.32 72.73
N ILE A 469 -28.22 8.23 72.59
CA ILE A 469 -29.61 8.01 72.12
C ILE A 469 -30.41 9.17 71.46
N SER A 470 -31.09 8.78 70.35
CA SER A 470 -32.32 9.31 69.70
C SER A 470 -32.24 10.66 68.97
N ALA A 471 -32.97 10.90 67.88
CA ALA A 471 -34.15 10.23 67.32
C ALA A 471 -34.07 10.10 65.79
#